data_AF-A0A1G9RN35-F1
#
_entry.id   AF-A0A1G9RN35-F1
#
_cell.length_a   1.000
_cell.length_b   1.000
_cell.length_c   1.000
_cell.angle_alpha   90.00
_cell.angle_beta   90.00
_cell.angle_gamma   90.00
#
_symmetry.space_group_name_H-M   'P 1'
#
loop_
_entity.id
_entity.type
_entity.pdbx_description
1 polymer ?
#
loop_
_entity_poly.entity_id
_entity_poly.type
_entity_poly.pdbx_seq_one_letter_code
_entity_poly.pdbx_strand_id
1 'polypeptide(L)'
;MENYSRSKDTPTTYVHAAFHFENFLSFFPPMKLEDGTYGFGFPQGNTPLAALAIADLGGIVNAIFSNPSVYIGKLKGAVAEDLEPAKYAEIITRVLGKTIHYNHISREFFASLGFPGAEDLATQFTCNRLHILERKADLKSSHEMYPEIKGFEQWLTENKAAFAPFFQEQLTSKV
;
A
#
# COMPACT_ATOMS: atom_id res chain seq x y z
N MET A 1 14.08 4.63 -16.35
CA MET A 1 15.24 5.07 -15.55
C MET A 1 16.16 3.92 -15.18
N GLU A 2 15.66 2.78 -14.70
CA GLU A 2 16.53 1.63 -14.35
C GLU A 2 17.38 1.13 -15.52
N ASN A 3 16.78 0.87 -16.68
CA ASN A 3 17.51 0.44 -17.88
C ASN A 3 18.63 1.42 -18.27
N TYR A 4 18.41 2.71 -18.05
CA TYR A 4 19.43 3.74 -18.29
C TYR A 4 20.55 3.67 -17.24
N SER A 5 20.22 3.53 -15.95
CA SER A 5 21.22 3.34 -14.90
C SER A 5 22.04 2.06 -15.11
N ARG A 6 21.40 0.96 -15.56
CA ARG A 6 22.09 -0.30 -15.89
C ARG A 6 23.02 -0.18 -17.10
N SER A 7 22.75 0.75 -18.02
CA SER A 7 23.66 1.04 -19.14
C SER A 7 24.84 1.93 -18.74
N LYS A 8 24.91 2.34 -17.47
CA LYS A 8 26.06 3.00 -16.86
C LYS A 8 26.73 2.01 -15.91
N ASP A 9 28.06 2.03 -15.84
CA ASP A 9 28.84 1.23 -14.88
C ASP A 9 28.77 1.80 -13.44
N THR A 10 27.60 2.28 -13.03
CA THR A 10 27.38 2.84 -11.70
C THR A 10 26.96 1.73 -10.72
N PRO A 11 27.66 1.54 -9.58
CA PRO A 11 27.24 0.61 -8.54
C PRO A 11 25.86 1.00 -8.01
N THR A 12 24.83 0.25 -8.40
CA THR A 12 23.43 0.62 -8.14
C THR A 12 22.64 -0.57 -7.62
N THR A 13 21.82 -0.34 -6.61
CA THR A 13 20.74 -1.25 -6.20
C THR A 13 19.40 -0.58 -6.50
N TYR A 14 18.46 -1.34 -7.03
CA TYR A 14 17.11 -0.84 -7.34
C TYR A 14 16.16 -1.26 -6.22
N VAL A 15 15.33 -0.33 -5.76
CA VAL A 15 14.34 -0.59 -4.70
C VAL A 15 12.95 -0.34 -5.24
N HIS A 16 12.12 -1.37 -5.22
CA HIS A 16 10.72 -1.31 -5.62
C HIS A 16 9.84 -1.27 -4.38
N ALA A 17 9.50 -0.06 -3.95
CA ALA A 17 8.53 0.14 -2.88
C ALA A 17 7.15 -0.36 -3.32
N ALA A 18 6.50 -1.13 -2.45
CA ALA A 18 5.13 -1.56 -2.65
C ALA A 18 4.14 -0.43 -2.30
N PHE A 19 2.84 -0.76 -2.26
CA PHE A 19 1.80 0.21 -1.92
C PHE A 19 2.05 0.83 -0.53
N HIS A 20 1.79 2.13 -0.36
CA HIS A 20 2.02 2.78 0.93
C HIS A 20 0.79 2.68 1.81
N PHE A 21 0.94 2.32 3.08
CA PHE A 21 -0.17 2.36 4.03
C PHE A 21 -0.78 3.77 4.13
N GLU A 22 0.06 4.80 3.98
CA GLU A 22 -0.33 6.22 3.93
C GLU A 22 -1.33 6.54 2.81
N ASN A 23 -1.45 5.70 1.79
CA ASN A 23 -2.46 5.88 0.75
C ASN A 23 -3.89 5.76 1.32
N PHE A 24 -4.10 5.02 2.42
CA PHE A 24 -5.38 4.98 3.13
C PHE A 24 -5.70 6.28 3.90
N LEU A 25 -4.75 7.20 4.03
CA LEU A 25 -4.95 8.52 4.64
C LEU A 25 -5.07 9.64 3.60
N SER A 26 -4.80 9.37 2.33
CA SER A 26 -4.66 10.39 1.29
C SER A 26 -5.53 10.09 0.08
N PHE A 27 -5.13 9.13 -0.74
CA PHE A 27 -5.78 8.82 -2.01
C PHE A 27 -7.02 7.93 -1.85
N PHE A 28 -7.01 7.03 -0.87
CA PHE A 28 -8.03 5.99 -0.69
C PHE A 28 -8.52 5.89 0.76
N PRO A 29 -8.96 7.00 1.39
CA PRO A 29 -9.58 6.91 2.70
C PRO A 29 -10.87 6.08 2.63
N PRO A 30 -11.21 5.32 3.68
CA PRO A 30 -12.52 4.67 3.77
C PRO A 30 -13.65 5.69 3.64
N MET A 31 -14.56 5.47 2.70
CA MET A 31 -15.69 6.34 2.37
C MET A 31 -16.95 5.85 3.07
N LYS A 32 -17.78 6.77 3.58
CA LYS A 32 -19.08 6.42 4.18
C LYS A 32 -20.03 5.85 3.11
N LEU A 33 -20.72 4.76 3.42
CA LEU A 33 -21.73 4.12 2.58
C LEU A 33 -23.14 4.53 3.02
N GLU A 34 -24.15 4.22 2.20
CA GLU A 34 -25.55 4.58 2.45
C GLU A 34 -26.13 3.98 3.74
N ASP A 35 -25.66 2.79 4.13
CA ASP A 35 -26.07 2.07 5.35
C ASP A 35 -25.37 2.59 6.63
N GLY A 36 -24.53 3.62 6.51
CA GLY A 36 -23.77 4.20 7.62
C GLY A 36 -22.47 3.46 7.97
N THR A 37 -22.15 2.37 7.28
CA THR A 37 -20.81 1.74 7.33
C THR A 37 -19.82 2.50 6.44
N TYR A 38 -18.60 1.98 6.30
CA TYR A 38 -17.57 2.56 5.45
C TYR A 38 -17.00 1.52 4.49
N GLY A 39 -16.35 1.96 3.42
CA GLY A 39 -15.66 1.06 2.53
C GLY A 39 -14.66 1.72 1.60
N PHE A 40 -13.84 0.88 0.97
CA PHE A 40 -12.94 1.27 -0.11
C PHE A 40 -12.95 0.18 -1.19
N GLY A 41 -12.50 0.53 -2.39
CA GLY A 41 -12.50 -0.40 -3.50
C GLY A 41 -11.30 -0.24 -4.42
N PHE A 42 -10.80 -1.37 -4.90
CA PHE A 42 -9.67 -1.48 -5.82
C PHE A 42 -9.96 -2.55 -6.88
N PRO A 43 -9.41 -2.42 -8.10
CA PRO A 43 -9.46 -3.46 -9.13
C PRO A 43 -8.44 -4.57 -8.86
N GLN A 44 -8.43 -5.07 -7.62
CA GLN A 44 -7.48 -6.04 -7.08
C GLN A 44 -8.14 -7.40 -6.80
N GLY A 45 -9.44 -7.41 -6.49
CA GLY A 45 -10.18 -8.63 -6.15
C GLY A 45 -9.59 -9.27 -4.90
N ASN A 46 -9.32 -10.57 -4.97
CA ASN A 46 -8.71 -11.33 -3.87
C ASN A 46 -7.20 -11.50 -4.05
N THR A 47 -6.58 -10.88 -5.06
CA THR A 47 -5.12 -10.98 -5.21
C THR A 47 -4.44 -10.16 -4.10
N PRO A 48 -3.46 -10.71 -3.38
CA PRO A 48 -2.73 -9.98 -2.36
C PRO A 48 -2.18 -8.64 -2.87
N LEU A 49 -2.33 -7.61 -2.03
CA LEU A 49 -1.77 -6.28 -2.24
C LEU A 49 -0.58 -6.10 -1.31
N ALA A 50 0.62 -6.18 -1.89
CA ALA A 50 1.84 -5.88 -1.18
C ALA A 50 1.90 -4.40 -0.77
N ALA A 51 2.24 -4.13 0.48
CA ALA A 51 2.30 -2.79 1.02
C ALA A 51 3.33 -2.63 2.15
N LEU A 52 3.70 -1.39 2.46
CA LEU A 52 4.53 -1.00 3.60
C LEU A 52 4.20 0.42 4.08
N ALA A 53 4.67 0.78 5.28
CA ALA A 53 4.75 2.17 5.69
C ALA A 53 5.92 2.86 4.96
N ILE A 54 5.69 4.03 4.36
CA ILE A 54 6.77 4.73 3.64
C ILE A 54 7.93 5.13 4.57
N ALA A 55 7.64 5.39 5.84
CA ALA A 55 8.65 5.71 6.85
C ALA A 55 9.66 4.57 7.08
N ASP A 56 9.25 3.32 6.88
CA ASP A 56 10.09 2.14 7.10
C ASP A 56 10.96 1.79 5.88
N LEU A 57 10.73 2.41 4.72
CA LEU A 57 11.58 2.25 3.53
C LEU A 57 13.05 2.62 3.83
N GLY A 58 13.26 3.61 4.69
CA GLY A 58 14.60 4.03 5.11
C GLY A 58 15.40 2.91 5.78
N GLY A 59 14.76 2.06 6.58
CA GLY A 59 15.40 0.90 7.21
C GLY A 59 15.91 -0.11 6.19
N ILE A 60 15.10 -0.41 5.16
CA ILE A 60 15.48 -1.29 4.05
C ILE A 60 16.66 -0.71 3.26
N VAL A 61 16.59 0.58 2.91
CA VAL A 61 17.66 1.27 2.18
C VAL A 61 18.96 1.30 2.99
N ASN A 62 18.88 1.54 4.29
CA ASN A 62 20.04 1.51 5.18
C ASN A 62 20.70 0.12 5.23
N ALA A 63 19.91 -0.96 5.27
CA ALA A 63 20.42 -2.32 5.23
C ALA A 63 21.16 -2.64 3.92
N ILE A 64 20.69 -2.09 2.79
CA ILE A 64 21.37 -2.19 1.48
C ILE A 64 22.74 -1.51 1.53
N PHE A 65 22.80 -0.26 1.99
CA PHE A 65 24.05 0.50 2.08
C PHE A 65 25.06 -0.11 3.06
N SER A 66 24.57 -0.78 4.10
CA SER A 66 25.43 -1.48 5.08
C SER A 66 26.04 -2.77 4.50
N ASN A 67 25.48 -3.31 3.41
CA ASN A 67 25.91 -4.59 2.81
C ASN A 67 26.03 -4.49 1.27
N PRO A 68 26.83 -3.55 0.74
CA PRO A 68 26.82 -3.22 -0.69
C PRO A 68 27.27 -4.39 -1.57
N SER A 69 28.22 -5.22 -1.11
CA SER A 69 28.69 -6.41 -1.82
C SER A 69 27.57 -7.44 -2.07
N VAL A 70 26.53 -7.44 -1.22
CA VAL A 70 25.39 -8.33 -1.35
C VAL A 70 24.36 -7.78 -2.33
N TYR A 71 24.20 -6.45 -2.41
CA TYR A 71 23.04 -5.84 -3.07
C TYR A 71 23.32 -5.04 -4.34
N ILE A 72 24.57 -4.66 -4.62
CA ILE A 72 24.91 -3.98 -5.89
C ILE A 72 24.47 -4.84 -7.09
N GLY A 73 23.83 -4.21 -8.08
CA GLY A 73 23.29 -4.84 -9.28
C GLY A 73 21.91 -5.47 -9.11
N LYS A 74 21.45 -5.68 -7.86
CA LYS A 74 20.18 -6.34 -7.56
C LYS A 74 18.99 -5.38 -7.53
N LEU A 75 17.81 -5.96 -7.69
CA LEU A 75 16.52 -5.33 -7.44
C LEU A 75 15.96 -5.92 -6.14
N LYS A 76 15.48 -5.07 -5.24
CA LYS A 76 14.87 -5.44 -3.97
C LYS A 76 13.47 -4.86 -3.88
N GLY A 77 12.47 -5.72 -3.71
CA GLY A 77 11.15 -5.26 -3.29
C GLY A 77 11.14 -4.91 -1.81
N ALA A 78 10.53 -3.79 -1.45
CA ALA A 78 10.25 -3.42 -0.07
C ALA A 78 8.78 -3.68 0.24
N VAL A 79 8.50 -4.62 1.14
CA VAL A 79 7.15 -5.11 1.45
C VAL A 79 7.08 -5.45 2.94
N ALA A 80 6.10 -4.88 3.66
CA ALA A 80 5.83 -5.20 5.06
C ALA A 80 4.69 -6.21 5.23
N GLU A 81 3.70 -6.16 4.32
CA GLU A 81 2.51 -6.98 4.28
C GLU A 81 2.17 -7.36 2.84
N ASP A 82 1.56 -8.53 2.64
CA ASP A 82 1.07 -9.00 1.33
C ASP A 82 -0.29 -9.70 1.54
N LEU A 83 -1.33 -8.88 1.77
CA LEU A 83 -2.64 -9.34 2.21
C LEU A 83 -3.71 -9.11 1.14
N GLU A 84 -4.75 -9.93 1.13
CA GLU A 84 -5.95 -9.61 0.35
C GLU A 84 -6.55 -8.27 0.83
N PRO A 85 -7.09 -7.42 -0.07
CA PRO A 85 -7.73 -6.16 0.31
C PRO A 85 -8.80 -6.29 1.41
N ALA A 86 -9.55 -7.40 1.43
CA ALA A 86 -10.51 -7.69 2.49
C ALA A 86 -9.87 -7.80 3.88
N LYS A 87 -8.64 -8.32 3.99
CA LYS A 87 -7.90 -8.40 5.26
C LYS A 87 -7.44 -7.03 5.74
N TYR A 88 -7.08 -6.13 4.84
CA TYR A 88 -6.86 -4.72 5.21
C TYR A 88 -8.15 -4.12 5.81
N ALA A 89 -9.32 -4.34 5.20
CA ALA A 89 -10.60 -3.85 5.74
C ALA A 89 -10.94 -4.45 7.13
N GLU A 90 -10.67 -5.75 7.34
CA GLU A 90 -10.82 -6.41 8.65
C GLU A 90 -9.93 -5.78 9.72
N ILE A 91 -8.66 -5.50 9.39
CA ILE A 91 -7.71 -4.85 10.31
C ILE A 91 -8.17 -3.43 10.63
N ILE A 92 -8.58 -2.65 9.61
CA ILE A 92 -9.09 -1.29 9.83
C ILE A 92 -10.33 -1.32 10.73
N THR A 93 -11.23 -2.27 10.51
CA THR A 93 -12.42 -2.45 11.33
C THR A 93 -12.06 -2.70 12.79
N ARG A 94 -11.14 -3.63 13.04
CA ARG A 94 -10.68 -3.98 14.40
C ARG A 94 -10.01 -2.80 15.11
N VAL A 95 -9.10 -2.10 14.43
CA VAL A 95 -8.29 -1.04 15.06
C VAL A 95 -9.09 0.25 15.26
N LEU A 96 -9.92 0.63 14.29
CA LEU A 96 -10.64 1.91 14.30
C LEU A 96 -12.05 1.79 14.92
N GLY A 97 -12.58 0.57 15.05
CA GLY A 97 -13.92 0.34 15.64
C GLY A 97 -15.07 0.80 14.74
N LYS A 98 -14.84 0.84 13.42
CA LYS A 98 -15.83 1.20 12.40
C LYS A 98 -15.94 0.04 11.42
N THR A 99 -17.15 -0.38 11.06
CA THR A 99 -17.31 -1.43 10.05
C THR A 99 -16.80 -0.94 8.69
N ILE A 100 -15.75 -1.56 8.18
CA ILE A 100 -15.16 -1.26 6.87
C ILE A 100 -15.35 -2.44 5.92
N HIS A 101 -15.88 -2.18 4.73
CA HIS A 101 -16.03 -3.15 3.67
C HIS A 101 -15.02 -2.91 2.55
N TYR A 102 -14.36 -3.98 2.10
CA TYR A 102 -13.69 -3.97 0.81
C TYR A 102 -14.69 -4.36 -0.28
N ASN A 103 -14.80 -3.52 -1.31
CA ASN A 103 -15.59 -3.83 -2.50
C ASN A 103 -14.67 -3.89 -3.72
N HIS A 104 -14.63 -5.03 -4.39
CA HIS A 104 -13.99 -5.09 -5.69
C HIS A 104 -14.73 -4.17 -6.66
N ILE A 105 -13.99 -3.29 -7.33
CA ILE A 105 -14.51 -2.44 -8.40
C ILE A 105 -13.73 -2.72 -9.68
N SER A 106 -14.38 -2.56 -10.83
CA SER A 106 -13.71 -2.83 -12.10
C SER A 106 -12.59 -1.82 -12.37
N ARG A 107 -11.64 -2.21 -13.22
CA ARG A 107 -10.57 -1.33 -13.70
C ARG A 107 -11.16 -0.08 -14.34
N GLU A 108 -12.19 -0.24 -15.16
CA GLU A 108 -12.86 0.82 -15.91
C GLU A 108 -13.54 1.81 -14.96
N PHE A 109 -14.21 1.31 -13.92
CA PHE A 109 -14.83 2.15 -12.91
C PHE A 109 -13.76 2.93 -12.12
N PHE A 110 -12.69 2.26 -11.67
CA PHE A 110 -11.60 2.92 -10.94
C PHE A 110 -10.96 4.04 -11.77
N ALA A 111 -10.66 3.78 -13.04
CA ALA A 111 -10.13 4.76 -13.98
C ALA A 111 -11.05 5.98 -14.18
N SER A 112 -12.37 5.77 -14.08
CA SER A 112 -13.37 6.82 -14.25
C SER A 112 -13.56 7.74 -13.03
N LEU A 113 -12.91 7.45 -11.90
CA LEU A 113 -13.05 8.23 -10.65
C LEU A 113 -12.54 9.68 -10.76
N GLY A 114 -11.91 10.05 -11.88
CA GLY A 114 -11.68 11.45 -12.27
C GLY A 114 -10.59 12.20 -11.50
N PHE A 115 -9.92 11.56 -10.55
CA PHE A 115 -8.77 12.15 -9.86
C PHE A 115 -7.47 12.02 -10.69
N PRO A 116 -6.51 12.95 -10.55
CA PRO A 116 -5.24 12.87 -11.28
C PRO A 116 -4.52 11.53 -11.02
N GLY A 117 -4.22 10.80 -12.09
CA GLY A 117 -3.54 9.49 -12.02
C GLY A 117 -4.46 8.27 -11.85
N ALA A 118 -5.79 8.42 -11.88
CA ALA A 118 -6.73 7.31 -11.76
C ALA A 118 -6.50 6.21 -12.82
N GLU A 119 -6.27 6.59 -14.08
CA GLU A 119 -5.98 5.67 -15.20
C GLU A 119 -4.66 4.89 -15.00
N ASP A 120 -3.61 5.59 -14.55
CA ASP A 120 -2.30 4.99 -14.28
C ASP A 120 -2.37 4.02 -13.11
N LEU A 121 -3.08 4.38 -12.04
CA LEU A 121 -3.30 3.52 -10.88
C LEU A 121 -4.18 2.31 -11.22
N ALA A 122 -5.22 2.48 -12.05
CA ALA A 122 -6.02 1.37 -12.55
C ALA A 122 -5.15 0.35 -13.32
N THR A 123 -4.20 0.86 -14.11
CA THR A 123 -3.22 0.05 -14.83
C THR A 123 -2.25 -0.63 -13.86
N GLN A 124 -1.74 0.09 -12.85
CA GLN A 124 -0.87 -0.47 -11.82
C GLN A 124 -1.55 -1.61 -11.06
N PHE A 125 -2.79 -1.45 -10.62
CA PHE A 125 -3.56 -2.53 -9.99
C PHE A 125 -3.76 -3.72 -10.91
N THR A 126 -4.01 -3.47 -12.20
CA THR A 126 -4.11 -4.54 -13.20
C THR A 126 -2.79 -5.31 -13.32
N CYS A 127 -1.65 -4.62 -13.36
CA CYS A 127 -0.33 -5.24 -13.36
C CYS A 127 -0.08 -6.03 -12.07
N ASN A 128 -0.41 -5.47 -10.91
CA ASN A 128 -0.30 -6.17 -9.64
C ASN A 128 -1.12 -7.47 -9.66
N ARG A 129 -2.39 -7.38 -10.08
CA ARG A 129 -3.33 -8.50 -10.08
C ARG A 129 -2.97 -9.60 -11.08
N LEU A 130 -2.40 -9.27 -12.24
CA LEU A 130 -2.18 -10.22 -13.34
C LEU A 130 -0.72 -10.68 -13.48
N HIS A 131 0.25 -9.91 -12.97
CA HIS A 131 1.67 -10.14 -13.25
C HIS A 131 2.54 -10.19 -11.99
N ILE A 132 2.04 -9.71 -10.85
CA ILE A 132 2.78 -9.67 -9.59
C ILE A 132 1.98 -10.45 -8.52
N LEU A 133 1.85 -11.75 -8.76
CA LEU A 133 0.87 -12.61 -8.07
C LEU A 133 1.22 -12.95 -6.61
N GLU A 134 2.50 -12.91 -6.24
CA GLU A 134 2.92 -13.07 -4.85
C GLU A 134 4.25 -12.35 -4.58
N ARG A 135 4.32 -11.66 -3.44
CA ARG A 135 5.52 -10.93 -3.00
C ARG A 135 6.14 -11.56 -1.74
N LYS A 136 5.81 -12.83 -1.45
CA LYS A 136 6.30 -13.57 -0.27
C LYS A 136 7.81 -13.54 -0.08
N ALA A 137 8.59 -13.63 -1.16
CA ALA A 137 10.05 -13.56 -1.10
C ALA A 137 10.53 -12.16 -0.70
N ASP A 138 9.90 -11.10 -1.22
CA ASP A 138 10.20 -9.73 -0.85
C ASP A 138 9.75 -9.42 0.58
N LEU A 139 8.58 -9.92 0.99
CA LEU A 139 8.08 -9.84 2.36
C LEU A 139 9.09 -10.45 3.33
N LYS A 140 9.44 -11.73 3.12
CA LYS A 140 10.43 -12.43 3.96
C LYS A 140 11.75 -11.65 3.99
N SER A 141 12.27 -11.26 2.83
CA SER A 141 13.52 -10.53 2.75
C SER A 141 13.46 -9.16 3.42
N SER A 142 12.33 -8.46 3.40
CA SER A 142 12.19 -7.15 4.04
C SER A 142 12.24 -7.28 5.55
N HIS A 143 11.54 -8.27 6.12
CA HIS A 143 11.59 -8.59 7.55
C HIS A 143 12.98 -9.07 8.01
N GLU A 144 13.70 -9.81 7.17
CA GLU A 144 15.11 -10.18 7.45
C GLU A 144 16.06 -8.98 7.42
N MET A 145 15.86 -8.05 6.48
CA MET A 145 16.71 -6.88 6.31
C MET A 145 16.45 -5.79 7.36
N TYR A 146 15.19 -5.61 7.75
CA TYR A 146 14.76 -4.60 8.69
C TYR A 146 13.68 -5.18 9.63
N PRO A 147 14.09 -5.85 10.73
CA PRO A 147 13.16 -6.49 11.65
C PRO A 147 12.16 -5.55 12.35
N GLU A 148 12.39 -4.23 12.32
CA GLU A 148 11.49 -3.21 12.88
C GLU A 148 10.45 -2.71 11.86
N ILE A 149 10.40 -3.30 10.64
CA ILE A 149 9.38 -2.97 9.65
C ILE A 149 7.98 -3.25 10.21
N LYS A 150 7.10 -2.25 10.19
CA LYS A 150 5.80 -2.36 10.82
C LYS A 150 4.82 -3.10 9.92
N GLY A 151 4.14 -4.08 10.50
CA GLY A 151 2.92 -4.64 9.93
C GLY A 151 1.79 -3.61 9.90
N PHE A 152 0.74 -3.87 9.12
CA PHE A 152 -0.31 -2.87 8.88
C PHE A 152 -1.09 -2.51 10.15
N GLU A 153 -1.40 -3.49 11.00
CA GLU A 153 -2.12 -3.26 12.26
C GLU A 153 -1.34 -2.37 13.24
N GLN A 154 -0.02 -2.58 13.32
CA GLN A 154 0.84 -1.75 14.16
C GLN A 154 0.87 -0.31 13.65
N TRP A 155 1.18 -0.12 12.36
CA TRP A 155 1.18 1.20 11.74
C TRP A 155 -0.18 1.90 11.91
N LEU A 156 -1.28 1.19 11.71
CA LEU A 156 -2.61 1.76 11.82
C LEU A 156 -2.94 2.18 13.25
N THR A 157 -2.50 1.41 14.23
CA THR A 157 -2.67 1.73 15.66
C THR A 157 -1.94 3.03 16.02
N GLU A 158 -0.72 3.18 15.55
CA GLU A 158 0.11 4.39 15.74
C GLU A 158 -0.48 5.62 15.03
N ASN A 159 -1.20 5.42 13.92
CA ASN A 159 -1.76 6.48 13.08
C ASN A 159 -3.27 6.69 13.25
N LYS A 160 -3.91 6.04 14.24
CA LYS A 160 -5.36 6.05 14.44
C LYS A 160 -5.98 7.45 14.46
N ALA A 161 -5.31 8.41 15.09
CA ALA A 161 -5.80 9.79 15.18
C ALA A 161 -5.95 10.47 13.80
N ALA A 162 -5.09 10.14 12.83
CA ALA A 162 -5.14 10.71 11.49
C ALA A 162 -6.37 10.26 10.70
N PHE A 163 -7.01 9.15 11.08
CA PHE A 163 -8.24 8.68 10.46
C PHE A 163 -9.51 9.33 11.01
N ALA A 164 -9.45 10.03 12.15
CA ALA A 164 -10.62 10.60 12.80
C ALA A 164 -11.47 11.51 11.87
N PRO A 165 -10.88 12.39 11.02
CA PRO A 165 -11.66 13.24 10.12
C PRO A 165 -12.53 12.48 9.12
N PHE A 166 -12.15 11.26 8.71
CA PHE A 166 -12.92 10.46 7.75
C PHE A 166 -14.21 9.86 8.36
N PHE A 167 -14.31 9.85 9.69
CA PHE A 167 -15.43 9.25 10.41
C PHE A 167 -16.34 10.26 11.11
N GLN A 168 -16.07 11.57 10.97
CA GLN A 168 -16.94 12.59 11.52
C GLN A 168 -18.21 12.71 10.67
N GLU A 169 -19.37 12.82 11.31
CA GLU A 169 -20.59 13.17 10.61
C GLU A 169 -20.49 14.63 10.16
N GLN A 170 -20.69 14.89 8.88
CA GLN A 170 -21.02 16.26 8.46
C GLN A 170 -22.31 16.63 9.20
N LEU A 171 -22.21 17.52 10.18
CA LEU A 171 -23.35 18.28 10.66
C LEU A 171 -23.93 18.97 9.43
N THR A 172 -25.01 18.40 8.90
CA THR A 172 -25.81 19.07 7.88
C THR A 172 -26.39 20.29 8.56
N SER A 173 -25.75 21.44 8.37
CA SER A 173 -26.37 22.73 8.60
C SER A 173 -27.55 22.83 7.64
N LYS A 174 -28.71 22.36 8.10
CA LYS A 174 -30.00 22.73 7.51
C LYS A 174 -30.13 24.24 7.69
N VAL A 175 -30.04 24.97 6.57
CA VAL A 175 -30.64 26.30 6.42
C VAL A 175 -31.87 26.12 5.54
#